data_AF-A0A8H7GS07-F1
#
_entry.id   AF-A0A8H7GS07-F1
#
_cell.length_a   1.000
_cell.length_b   1.000
_cell.length_c   1.000
_cell.angle_alpha   90.00
_cell.angle_beta   90.00
_cell.angle_gamma   90.00
#
_symmetry.space_group_name_H-M   'P 1'
#
loop_
_entity.id
_entity.type
_entity.pdbx_description
1 polymer ?
#
loop_
_entity_poly.entity_id
_entity_poly.type
_entity_poly.pdbx_seq_one_letter_code
_entity_poly.pdbx_strand_id
1 'polypeptide(L)'
;MPGVTELSVDSHLFEFNPFEFGSWDSYLNSFVDINFLGSKLENGFSTIKTKNEDYSVCISGYDNMGLITGTSSGLFNTVFQYVYKMILQMEDLSSSLFSMLLRVFGITNHPTPDEILHPEYALYSPNPFKAISPPRAKGRSISDAPSLFLADGGDDGQNLPFHPMLTKGREVEVVLAFDATSDYENYPNESADTSIAPELQPESKNIHPSLEELESKFDIWHDYQPPLIVYLANYNHSYASNTSTFRTVYSDTEVLKMLENGYNVATYNNNTEYLRCVGCALIQRRAAKSSKFVNYLRQCKTCLEKFCYAASE
;
A
#
# COMPACT_ATOMS: atom_id res chain seq x y z
N MET A 1 -3.16 10.13 15.27
CA MET A 1 -4.32 10.54 16.13
C MET A 1 -4.65 12.01 15.87
N PRO A 2 -5.89 12.51 16.12
CA PRO A 2 -6.17 13.95 16.01
C PRO A 2 -5.15 14.77 16.83
N GLY A 3 -4.45 15.71 16.19
CA GLY A 3 -3.49 16.61 16.85
C GLY A 3 -2.08 16.03 17.10
N VAL A 4 -1.76 14.84 16.60
CA VAL A 4 -0.41 14.24 16.69
C VAL A 4 0.18 14.13 15.29
N THR A 5 1.37 14.73 15.09
CA THR A 5 2.15 14.55 13.85
C THR A 5 2.99 13.29 14.00
N GLU A 6 2.76 12.29 13.15
CA GLU A 6 3.48 11.02 13.17
C GLU A 6 4.23 10.86 11.84
N LEU A 7 5.43 10.29 11.90
CA LEU A 7 6.22 9.95 10.71
C LEU A 7 5.85 8.53 10.24
N SER A 8 6.14 8.20 8.97
CA SER A 8 5.92 6.86 8.40
C SER A 8 6.50 5.73 9.26
N VAL A 9 7.63 5.97 9.95
CA VAL A 9 8.26 5.04 10.91
C VAL A 9 7.47 4.74 12.19
N ASP A 10 6.33 5.40 12.39
CA ASP A 10 5.40 5.19 13.50
C ASP A 10 4.01 4.71 13.00
N SER A 11 3.86 4.48 11.69
CA SER A 11 2.64 3.93 11.10
C SER A 11 2.53 2.43 11.38
N HIS A 12 1.28 1.97 11.44
CA HIS A 12 0.93 0.58 11.71
C HIS A 12 0.30 0.00 10.45
N LEU A 13 0.96 -0.97 9.83
CA LEU A 13 0.49 -1.52 8.57
C LEU A 13 -0.53 -2.62 8.82
N PHE A 14 -1.71 -2.46 8.22
CA PHE A 14 -2.76 -3.46 8.23
C PHE A 14 -2.94 -4.07 6.85
N GLU A 15 -3.22 -5.36 6.85
CA GLU A 15 -3.57 -6.11 5.65
C GLU A 15 -5.03 -6.52 5.71
N PHE A 16 -5.70 -6.38 4.55
CA PHE A 16 -6.98 -7.01 4.26
C PHE A 16 -6.77 -8.15 3.26
N ASN A 17 -7.34 -9.32 3.55
CA ASN A 17 -7.50 -10.38 2.57
C ASN A 17 -8.89 -11.04 2.73
N PRO A 18 -9.32 -11.93 1.81
CA PRO A 18 -10.67 -12.51 1.86
C PRO A 18 -10.98 -13.35 3.10
N PHE A 19 -9.98 -13.67 3.93
CA PHE A 19 -10.13 -14.51 5.11
C PHE A 19 -9.97 -13.71 6.40
N GLU A 20 -9.06 -12.75 6.41
CA GLU A 20 -8.64 -12.09 7.65
C GLU A 20 -8.22 -10.64 7.44
N PHE A 21 -8.28 -9.90 8.55
CA PHE A 21 -7.78 -8.53 8.70
C PHE A 21 -6.81 -8.49 9.87
N GLY A 22 -5.67 -7.80 9.72
CA GLY A 22 -4.69 -7.73 10.81
C GLY A 22 -3.34 -7.20 10.37
N SER A 23 -2.30 -7.50 11.15
CA SER A 23 -0.93 -7.07 10.86
C SER A 23 0.07 -8.17 11.19
N TRP A 24 1.07 -8.29 10.32
CA TRP A 24 2.24 -9.14 10.52
C TRP A 24 3.28 -8.51 11.44
N ASP A 25 3.18 -7.20 11.69
CA ASP A 25 4.19 -6.47 12.45
C ASP A 25 4.16 -6.82 13.92
N SER A 26 5.33 -6.79 14.56
CA SER A 26 5.51 -7.22 15.94
C SER A 26 4.57 -6.54 16.96
N TYR A 27 4.14 -5.28 16.71
CA TYR A 27 3.22 -4.55 17.58
C TYR A 27 1.86 -5.23 17.78
N LEU A 28 1.43 -6.05 16.80
CA LEU A 28 0.17 -6.78 16.82
C LEU A 28 0.34 -8.27 16.53
N ASN A 29 1.02 -8.61 15.43
CA ASN A 29 1.26 -9.97 14.94
C ASN A 29 0.05 -10.90 15.14
N SER A 30 -1.12 -10.41 14.72
CA SER A 30 -2.42 -11.03 14.99
C SER A 30 -3.41 -10.64 13.90
N PHE A 31 -4.33 -11.56 13.63
CA PHE A 31 -5.36 -11.43 12.61
C PHE A 31 -6.71 -11.83 13.18
N VAL A 32 -7.77 -11.20 12.68
CA VAL A 32 -9.17 -11.53 12.96
C VAL A 32 -9.82 -12.01 11.66
N ASP A 33 -10.72 -13.00 11.75
CA ASP A 33 -11.57 -13.39 10.63
C ASP A 33 -12.37 -12.16 10.15
N ILE A 34 -12.21 -11.82 8.87
CA ILE A 34 -12.75 -10.60 8.30
C ILE A 34 -14.28 -10.58 8.35
N ASN A 35 -14.92 -11.76 8.30
CA ASN A 35 -16.36 -11.90 8.44
C ASN A 35 -16.86 -11.42 9.81
N PHE A 36 -15.99 -11.31 10.82
CA PHE A 36 -16.33 -10.85 12.16
C PHE A 36 -15.72 -9.50 12.54
N LEU A 37 -15.22 -8.73 11.57
CA LEU A 37 -14.50 -7.47 11.79
C LEU A 37 -15.27 -6.44 12.64
N GLY A 38 -16.61 -6.42 12.56
CA GLY A 38 -17.46 -5.52 13.34
C GLY A 38 -17.80 -6.02 14.76
N SER A 39 -17.26 -7.15 15.19
CA SER A 39 -17.57 -7.77 16.49
C SER A 39 -16.84 -7.10 17.64
N LYS A 40 -17.54 -6.92 18.77
CA LYS A 40 -16.90 -6.47 20.01
C LYS A 40 -16.15 -7.62 20.67
N LEU A 41 -14.88 -7.75 20.33
CA LEU A 41 -13.97 -8.77 20.86
C LEU A 41 -13.15 -8.23 22.04
N GLU A 42 -12.80 -9.11 22.97
CA GLU A 42 -11.84 -8.86 24.05
C GLU A 42 -10.95 -10.10 24.19
N ASN A 43 -9.64 -9.91 24.02
CA ASN A 43 -8.65 -10.99 23.97
C ASN A 43 -9.04 -12.12 22.97
N GLY A 44 -9.60 -11.73 21.83
CA GLY A 44 -10.00 -12.64 20.74
C GLY A 44 -11.37 -13.29 20.91
N PHE A 45 -12.08 -13.06 22.02
CA PHE A 45 -13.41 -13.64 22.26
C PHE A 45 -14.50 -12.59 22.22
N SER A 46 -15.67 -12.94 21.68
CA SER A 46 -16.80 -12.01 21.70
C SER A 46 -17.30 -11.76 23.12
N THR A 47 -17.50 -10.49 23.43
CA THR A 47 -18.07 -10.05 24.71
C THR A 47 -19.59 -10.29 24.80
N ILE A 48 -20.24 -10.66 23.69
CA ILE A 48 -21.67 -10.93 23.64
C ILE A 48 -21.90 -12.43 23.83
N LYS A 49 -22.36 -12.83 25.02
CA LYS A 49 -22.64 -14.22 25.36
C LYS A 49 -24.06 -14.64 24.95
N THR A 50 -24.24 -15.91 24.61
CA THR A 50 -25.58 -16.51 24.46
C THR A 50 -26.09 -17.04 25.80
N LYS A 51 -27.30 -17.62 25.82
CA LYS A 51 -27.81 -18.34 27.00
C LYS A 51 -27.03 -19.62 27.31
N ASN A 52 -26.33 -20.17 26.32
CA ASN A 52 -25.42 -21.28 26.52
C ASN A 52 -24.01 -20.72 26.70
N GLU A 53 -23.35 -21.06 27.81
CA GLU A 53 -22.02 -20.53 28.16
C GLU A 53 -20.93 -20.95 27.17
N ASP A 54 -21.15 -22.02 26.41
CA ASP A 54 -20.22 -22.51 25.38
C ASP A 54 -20.26 -21.69 24.08
N TYR A 55 -21.22 -20.76 23.91
CA TYR A 55 -21.42 -20.02 22.68
C TYR A 55 -21.49 -18.50 22.89
N SER A 56 -20.82 -17.76 22.01
CA SER A 56 -20.86 -16.31 21.91
C SER A 56 -21.40 -15.85 20.54
N VAL A 57 -21.84 -14.59 20.46
CA VAL A 57 -22.39 -13.98 19.24
C VAL A 57 -21.34 -13.08 18.60
N CYS A 58 -21.04 -13.27 17.32
CA CYS A 58 -20.22 -12.37 16.51
C CYS A 58 -21.10 -11.63 15.48
N ILE A 59 -20.67 -10.44 15.07
CA ILE A 59 -21.34 -9.57 14.09
C ILE A 59 -20.63 -9.73 12.76
N SER A 60 -21.40 -9.93 11.68
CA SER A 60 -20.90 -10.04 10.31
C SER A 60 -21.47 -8.98 9.36
N GLY A 61 -20.87 -8.86 8.17
CA GLY A 61 -21.27 -7.90 7.14
C GLY A 61 -20.59 -6.52 7.26
N TYR A 62 -19.60 -6.38 8.14
CA TYR A 62 -18.77 -5.18 8.27
C TYR A 62 -17.63 -5.14 7.24
N ASP A 63 -17.32 -6.30 6.65
CA ASP A 63 -16.38 -6.56 5.55
C ASP A 63 -16.88 -6.05 4.19
N ASN A 64 -17.49 -4.86 4.19
CA ASN A 64 -18.01 -4.24 2.98
C ASN A 64 -16.87 -3.78 2.06
N MET A 65 -16.85 -4.27 0.82
CA MET A 65 -15.82 -3.90 -0.16
C MET A 65 -15.73 -2.38 -0.40
N GLY A 66 -16.85 -1.66 -0.42
CA GLY A 66 -16.86 -0.21 -0.59
C GLY A 66 -16.20 0.52 0.58
N LEU A 67 -16.38 0.04 1.82
CA LEU A 67 -15.70 0.59 3.00
C LEU A 67 -14.19 0.32 2.93
N ILE A 68 -13.79 -0.91 2.58
CA ILE A 68 -12.36 -1.30 2.46
C ILE A 68 -11.68 -0.51 1.35
N THR A 69 -12.31 -0.41 0.17
CA THR A 69 -11.80 0.41 -0.94
C THR A 69 -11.74 1.88 -0.56
N GLY A 70 -12.77 2.43 0.09
CA GLY A 70 -12.76 3.82 0.57
C GLY A 70 -11.68 4.09 1.62
N THR A 71 -11.35 3.09 2.45
CA THR A 71 -10.25 3.16 3.42
C THR A 71 -8.90 3.22 2.71
N SER A 72 -8.67 2.30 1.77
CA SER A 72 -7.43 2.18 1.02
C SER A 72 -7.23 3.29 -0.03
N SER A 73 -8.24 4.13 -0.27
CA SER A 73 -8.20 5.28 -1.18
C SER A 73 -8.54 6.59 -0.44
N GLY A 74 -8.25 6.62 0.87
CA GLY A 74 -8.53 7.74 1.75
C GLY A 74 -7.85 9.05 1.34
N LEU A 75 -6.82 9.00 0.48
CA LEU A 75 -6.11 10.17 -0.07
C LEU A 75 -7.05 11.19 -0.71
N PHE A 76 -8.15 10.75 -1.31
CA PHE A 76 -9.13 11.66 -1.92
C PHE A 76 -9.84 12.57 -0.91
N ASN A 77 -9.84 12.22 0.38
CA ASN A 77 -10.39 13.07 1.44
C ASN A 77 -9.56 14.36 1.62
N THR A 78 -8.24 14.25 1.55
CA THR A 78 -7.33 15.41 1.72
C THR A 78 -7.51 16.43 0.59
N VAL A 79 -7.78 15.94 -0.63
CA VAL A 79 -8.11 16.79 -1.78
C VAL A 79 -9.41 17.55 -1.53
N PHE A 80 -10.44 16.89 -1.00
CA PHE A 80 -11.67 17.58 -0.64
C PHE A 80 -11.40 18.71 0.36
N GLN A 81 -10.52 18.53 1.34
CA GLN A 81 -10.16 19.63 2.24
C GLN A 81 -9.47 20.80 1.55
N TYR A 82 -8.50 20.55 0.67
CA TYR A 82 -7.81 21.64 -0.04
C TYR A 82 -8.75 22.37 -1.01
N VAL A 83 -9.53 21.61 -1.78
CA VAL A 83 -10.55 22.15 -2.69
C VAL A 83 -11.59 22.92 -1.89
N TYR A 84 -12.09 22.38 -0.78
CA TYR A 84 -13.07 23.03 0.08
C TYR A 84 -12.53 24.30 0.73
N LYS A 85 -11.30 24.29 1.29
CA LYS A 85 -10.64 25.48 1.85
C LYS A 85 -10.41 26.56 0.81
N MET A 86 -9.97 26.18 -0.40
CA MET A 86 -9.81 27.10 -1.52
C MET A 86 -11.14 27.72 -1.94
N ILE A 87 -12.22 26.92 -1.95
CA ILE A 87 -13.55 27.39 -2.31
C ILE A 87 -14.15 28.31 -1.24
N LEU A 88 -14.00 27.99 0.05
CA LEU A 88 -14.46 28.85 1.15
C LEU A 88 -13.76 30.22 1.17
N GLN A 89 -12.55 30.31 0.63
CA GLN A 89 -11.81 31.56 0.48
C GLN A 89 -12.22 32.36 -0.76
N MET A 90 -12.99 31.79 -1.68
CA MET A 90 -13.52 32.47 -2.85
C MET A 90 -14.98 32.85 -2.60
N GLU A 91 -15.22 34.07 -2.13
CA GLU A 91 -16.57 34.61 -1.86
C GLU A 91 -17.51 34.60 -3.11
N ASP A 92 -16.96 34.45 -4.32
CA ASP A 92 -17.67 34.70 -5.59
C ASP A 92 -17.79 33.49 -6.55
N LEU A 93 -17.44 32.27 -6.15
CA LEU A 93 -17.69 31.11 -7.03
C LEU A 93 -19.20 30.86 -7.16
N SER A 94 -19.74 31.03 -8.37
CA SER A 94 -21.15 30.71 -8.63
C SER A 94 -21.47 29.27 -8.19
N SER A 95 -22.61 29.07 -7.52
CA SER A 95 -23.07 27.77 -7.03
C SER A 95 -23.12 26.68 -8.11
N SER A 96 -23.20 27.06 -9.39
CA SER A 96 -23.14 26.18 -10.55
C SER A 96 -21.74 25.58 -10.78
N LEU A 97 -20.67 26.38 -10.71
CA LEU A 97 -19.29 25.86 -10.82
C LEU A 97 -18.93 25.00 -9.61
N PHE A 98 -19.40 25.40 -8.43
CA PHE A 98 -19.23 24.61 -7.21
C PHE A 98 -19.93 23.25 -7.30
N SER A 99 -21.20 23.23 -7.72
CA SER A 99 -21.94 21.97 -7.89
C SER A 99 -21.39 21.12 -9.04
N MET A 100 -20.83 21.71 -10.10
CA MET A 100 -20.13 20.98 -11.15
C MET A 100 -18.84 20.33 -10.63
N LEU A 101 -18.03 21.05 -9.87
CA LEU A 101 -16.82 20.52 -9.23
C LEU A 101 -17.16 19.39 -8.26
N LEU A 102 -18.15 19.59 -7.38
CA LEU A 102 -18.61 18.55 -6.45
C LEU A 102 -19.12 17.30 -7.20
N ARG A 103 -19.84 17.48 -8.32
CA ARG A 103 -20.30 16.37 -9.18
C ARG A 103 -19.16 15.62 -9.86
N VAL A 104 -18.08 16.28 -10.27
CA VAL A 104 -16.88 15.60 -10.82
C VAL A 104 -16.30 14.61 -9.80
N PHE A 105 -16.42 14.94 -8.51
CA PHE A 105 -16.01 14.08 -7.41
C PHE A 105 -17.16 13.24 -6.81
N GLY A 106 -18.32 13.16 -7.48
CA GLY A 106 -19.45 12.32 -7.05
C GLY A 106 -20.26 12.85 -5.86
N ILE A 107 -20.03 14.08 -5.40
CA ILE A 107 -20.79 14.71 -4.31
C ILE A 107 -22.04 15.37 -4.89
N THR A 108 -23.21 14.82 -4.57
CA THR A 108 -24.50 15.30 -5.09
C THR A 108 -25.20 16.31 -4.18
N ASN A 109 -24.77 16.41 -2.91
CA ASN A 109 -25.37 17.30 -1.90
C ASN A 109 -24.34 18.30 -1.39
N HIS A 110 -24.76 19.55 -1.13
CA HIS A 110 -23.88 20.54 -0.52
C HIS A 110 -23.48 20.09 0.90
N PRO A 111 -22.20 19.82 1.17
CA PRO A 111 -21.77 19.50 2.52
C PRO A 111 -22.00 20.72 3.42
N THR A 112 -22.63 20.51 4.57
CA THR A 112 -22.71 21.54 5.60
C THR A 112 -21.35 21.60 6.30
N PRO A 113 -20.76 22.78 6.50
CA PRO A 113 -19.53 22.90 7.27
C PRO A 113 -19.81 22.45 8.71
N ASP A 114 -19.27 21.31 9.13
CA ASP A 114 -19.09 21.06 10.56
C ASP A 114 -17.89 21.89 11.03
N GLU A 115 -18.03 22.57 12.17
CA GLU A 115 -16.96 23.39 12.77
C GLU A 115 -15.74 22.56 13.21
N ILE A 116 -15.90 21.25 13.32
CA ILE A 116 -14.87 20.31 13.75
C ILE A 116 -14.31 19.59 12.52
N LEU A 117 -13.10 19.98 12.11
CA LEU A 117 -12.32 19.18 11.17
C LEU A 117 -11.97 17.84 11.82
N HIS A 118 -12.65 16.77 11.41
CA HIS A 118 -12.28 15.42 11.77
C HIS A 118 -11.04 15.00 10.96
N PRO A 119 -10.01 14.41 11.58
CA PRO A 119 -8.92 13.83 10.81
C PRO A 119 -9.42 12.63 9.99
N GLU A 120 -8.89 12.48 8.78
CA GLU A 120 -9.48 11.75 7.66
C GLU A 120 -9.14 10.26 7.68
N TYR A 121 -9.54 9.59 8.74
CA TYR A 121 -9.33 8.15 8.90
C TYR A 121 -10.63 7.39 8.72
N ALA A 122 -10.56 6.23 8.08
CA ALA A 122 -11.64 5.26 8.15
C ALA A 122 -11.72 4.70 9.57
N LEU A 123 -12.91 4.83 10.17
CA LEU A 123 -13.19 4.35 11.52
C LEU A 123 -13.60 2.89 11.47
N TYR A 124 -12.77 2.01 12.05
CA TYR A 124 -13.11 0.62 12.30
C TYR A 124 -13.41 0.47 13.78
N SER A 125 -14.70 0.31 14.11
CA SER A 125 -15.17 0.26 15.48
C SER A 125 -16.25 -0.80 15.63
N PRO A 126 -16.16 -1.67 16.65
CA PRO A 126 -15.15 -1.73 17.71
C PRO A 126 -13.77 -2.24 17.22
N ASN A 127 -12.71 -1.93 17.97
CA ASN A 127 -11.38 -2.50 17.73
C ASN A 127 -11.38 -4.04 17.96
N PRO A 128 -11.15 -4.88 16.94
CA PRO A 128 -11.15 -6.33 17.09
C PRO A 128 -9.94 -6.87 17.89
N PHE A 129 -8.90 -6.06 18.08
CA PHE A 129 -7.66 -6.43 18.78
C PHE A 129 -7.62 -5.94 20.23
N LYS A 130 -8.77 -5.54 20.79
CA LYS A 130 -8.86 -5.11 22.19
C LYS A 130 -8.32 -6.20 23.12
N ALA A 131 -7.44 -5.81 24.04
CA ALA A 131 -6.76 -6.68 25.01
C ALA A 131 -5.86 -7.79 24.41
N ILE A 132 -5.53 -7.73 23.11
CA ILE A 132 -4.49 -8.59 22.52
C ILE A 132 -3.12 -7.98 22.80
N SER A 133 -2.22 -8.72 23.43
CA SER A 133 -0.85 -8.27 23.71
C SER A 133 0.16 -9.35 23.29
N PRO A 134 0.83 -9.19 22.14
CA PRO A 134 1.80 -10.16 21.69
C PRO A 134 3.05 -10.16 22.61
N PRO A 135 3.65 -11.33 22.92
CA PRO A 135 4.75 -11.43 23.90
C PRO A 135 6.02 -10.64 23.56
N ARG A 136 6.19 -10.23 22.29
CA ARG A 136 7.35 -9.49 21.77
C ARG A 136 6.93 -8.21 21.04
N ALA A 137 5.86 -7.56 21.51
CA ALA A 137 5.39 -6.31 20.93
C ALA A 137 6.49 -5.24 20.92
N LYS A 138 6.87 -4.75 19.74
CA LYS A 138 7.66 -3.52 19.58
C LYS A 138 6.74 -2.44 18.98
N GLY A 139 6.94 -1.17 19.35
CA GLY A 139 6.11 -0.07 18.88
C GLY A 139 4.86 0.18 19.74
N ARG A 140 3.95 1.04 19.25
CA ARG A 140 2.77 1.48 19.99
C ARG A 140 1.70 0.37 20.02
N SER A 141 1.18 0.08 21.20
CA SER A 141 0.09 -0.90 21.33
C SER A 141 -1.24 -0.29 20.92
N ILE A 142 -2.02 -1.04 20.15
CA ILE A 142 -3.42 -0.74 19.83
C ILE A 142 -4.41 -1.47 20.74
N SER A 143 -3.91 -2.30 21.66
CA SER A 143 -4.72 -3.21 22.49
C SER A 143 -5.70 -2.49 23.40
N ASP A 144 -5.41 -1.24 23.77
CA ASP A 144 -6.28 -0.43 24.60
C ASP A 144 -7.22 0.49 23.83
N ALA A 145 -6.98 0.68 22.53
CA ALA A 145 -7.78 1.58 21.71
C ALA A 145 -9.22 1.04 21.56
N PRO A 146 -10.26 1.89 21.70
CA PRO A 146 -11.66 1.47 21.52
C PRO A 146 -12.00 1.23 20.04
N SER A 147 -11.29 1.92 19.14
CA SER A 147 -11.49 1.90 17.69
C SER A 147 -10.15 2.02 16.98
N LEU A 148 -10.10 1.56 15.74
CA LEU A 148 -8.96 1.76 14.85
C LEU A 148 -9.27 2.89 13.86
N PHE A 149 -8.24 3.65 13.54
CA PHE A 149 -8.29 4.74 12.58
C PHE A 149 -7.30 4.41 11.47
N LEU A 150 -7.81 4.00 10.31
CA LEU A 150 -6.98 3.58 9.18
C LEU A 150 -6.90 4.70 8.12
N ALA A 151 -5.75 4.82 7.49
CA ALA A 151 -5.46 5.77 6.41
C ALA A 151 -5.13 5.04 5.11
N ASP A 152 -4.93 5.80 4.04
CA ASP A 152 -4.41 5.30 2.78
C ASP A 152 -2.95 4.83 2.96
N GLY A 153 -2.58 3.70 2.35
CA GLY A 153 -1.21 3.19 2.41
C GLY A 153 -0.21 4.07 1.65
N GLY A 154 -0.66 4.89 0.70
CA GLY A 154 0.18 5.89 0.04
C GLY A 154 0.54 7.08 0.94
N ASP A 155 -0.24 7.37 1.99
CA ASP A 155 -0.03 8.55 2.85
C ASP A 155 1.27 8.46 3.66
N ASP A 156 1.78 7.25 3.92
CA ASP A 156 3.04 7.02 4.61
C ASP A 156 4.21 6.72 3.66
N GLY A 157 4.02 6.92 2.35
CA GLY A 157 5.02 6.75 1.31
C GLY A 157 5.11 5.33 0.73
N GLN A 158 4.23 4.41 1.14
CA GLN A 158 4.19 3.03 0.64
C GLN A 158 3.22 2.88 -0.54
N ASN A 159 3.49 3.62 -1.63
CA ASN A 159 2.69 3.54 -2.85
C ASN A 159 2.72 2.14 -3.50
N LEU A 160 3.81 1.40 -3.31
CA LEU A 160 3.91 -0.01 -3.69
C LEU A 160 3.79 -0.90 -2.45
N PRO A 161 2.78 -1.80 -2.38
CA PRO A 161 2.53 -2.60 -1.19
C PRO A 161 3.48 -3.82 -1.11
N PHE A 162 4.77 -3.59 -0.90
CA PHE A 162 5.76 -4.67 -0.77
C PHE A 162 5.62 -5.45 0.52
N HIS A 163 5.22 -4.81 1.62
CA HIS A 163 5.18 -5.45 2.95
C HIS A 163 4.41 -6.80 2.96
N PRO A 164 3.17 -6.88 2.43
CA PRO A 164 2.50 -8.16 2.25
C PRO A 164 3.36 -9.20 1.50
N MET A 165 4.10 -8.81 0.47
CA MET A 165 4.91 -9.73 -0.33
C MET A 165 6.21 -10.17 0.36
N LEU A 166 6.65 -9.46 1.40
CA LEU A 166 7.88 -9.76 2.15
C LEU A 166 7.66 -10.63 3.38
N THR A 167 6.42 -11.03 3.66
CA THR A 167 6.10 -11.91 4.79
C THR A 167 6.75 -13.29 4.60
N LYS A 168 7.67 -13.66 5.50
CA LYS A 168 8.47 -14.91 5.41
C LYS A 168 7.60 -16.16 5.20
N GLY A 169 6.45 -16.25 5.88
CA GLY A 169 5.53 -17.39 5.78
C GLY A 169 4.89 -17.58 4.39
N ARG A 170 4.92 -16.56 3.53
CA ARG A 170 4.40 -16.65 2.15
C ARG A 170 5.40 -17.24 1.16
N GLU A 171 6.68 -17.28 1.54
CA GLU A 171 7.77 -17.82 0.72
C GLU A 171 7.80 -17.24 -0.72
N VAL A 172 7.42 -15.96 -0.89
CA VAL A 172 7.40 -15.28 -2.19
C VAL A 172 8.81 -15.25 -2.77
N GLU A 173 8.99 -15.81 -3.97
CA GLU A 173 10.30 -15.86 -4.64
C GLU A 173 10.52 -14.67 -5.57
N VAL A 174 9.44 -14.16 -6.18
CA VAL A 174 9.45 -13.13 -7.21
C VAL A 174 8.24 -12.22 -7.04
N VAL A 175 8.47 -10.91 -7.14
CA VAL A 175 7.43 -9.87 -7.17
C VAL A 175 7.49 -9.17 -8.51
N LEU A 176 6.37 -9.11 -9.23
CA LEU A 176 6.21 -8.25 -10.40
C LEU A 176 5.59 -6.94 -9.90
N ALA A 177 6.41 -5.91 -9.74
CA ALA A 177 5.99 -4.62 -9.21
C ALA A 177 5.62 -3.70 -10.38
N PHE A 178 4.35 -3.28 -10.43
CA PHE A 178 3.88 -2.32 -11.42
C PHE A 178 3.79 -0.97 -10.77
N ASP A 179 4.61 -0.03 -11.23
CA ASP A 179 4.64 1.31 -10.68
C ASP A 179 3.90 2.27 -11.61
N ALA A 180 2.88 2.92 -11.07
CA ALA A 180 2.09 3.93 -11.74
C ALA A 180 1.97 5.21 -10.89
N THR A 181 2.93 5.45 -9.99
CA THR A 181 3.00 6.69 -9.21
C THR A 181 3.06 7.93 -10.11
N SER A 182 2.56 9.03 -9.57
CA SER A 182 2.47 10.31 -10.26
C SER A 182 3.52 11.26 -9.70
N ASP A 183 4.79 10.98 -9.97
CA ASP A 183 5.91 11.71 -9.38
C ASP A 183 6.38 12.86 -10.29
N TYR A 184 7.47 12.64 -11.04
CA TYR A 184 8.02 13.65 -11.93
C TYR A 184 7.27 13.65 -13.28
N GLU A 185 6.70 14.80 -13.67
CA GLU A 185 5.86 14.91 -14.87
C GLU A 185 4.72 13.88 -14.92
N ASN A 186 4.21 13.46 -13.75
CA ASN A 186 3.21 12.40 -13.56
C ASN A 186 3.66 10.99 -14.03
N TYR A 187 4.97 10.73 -14.11
CA TYR A 187 5.52 9.40 -14.24
C TYR A 187 6.23 8.98 -12.94
N PRO A 188 6.36 7.67 -12.67
CA PRO A 188 7.22 7.18 -11.62
C PRO A 188 8.65 7.69 -11.78
N ASN A 189 9.27 8.07 -10.66
CA ASN A 189 10.71 8.28 -10.60
C ASN A 189 11.32 7.37 -9.53
N GLU A 190 12.57 6.95 -9.74
CA GLU A 190 13.29 6.04 -8.82
C GLU A 190 13.45 6.63 -7.40
N SER A 191 13.15 7.92 -7.20
CA SER A 191 13.29 8.62 -5.91
C SER A 191 12.06 8.57 -5.00
N ALA A 192 10.87 8.24 -5.51
CA ALA A 192 9.63 8.38 -4.75
C ALA A 192 9.30 7.18 -3.84
N ASP A 193 9.81 6.00 -4.15
CA ASP A 193 9.52 4.81 -3.34
C ASP A 193 10.56 4.60 -2.23
N THR A 194 10.30 5.21 -1.07
CA THR A 194 11.10 4.99 0.14
C THR A 194 11.00 3.57 0.71
N SER A 195 10.05 2.74 0.23
CA SER A 195 9.86 1.36 0.70
C SER A 195 10.84 0.35 0.09
N ILE A 196 11.34 0.62 -1.13
CA ILE A 196 12.44 -0.14 -1.77
C ILE A 196 13.81 0.43 -1.33
N ALA A 197 13.84 1.66 -0.83
CA ALA A 197 15.05 2.47 -0.73
C ALA A 197 15.69 2.69 0.66
N PRO A 198 15.65 1.76 1.64
CA PRO A 198 16.69 1.81 2.68
C PRO A 198 18.09 1.48 2.12
N GLU A 199 18.16 0.71 1.01
CA GLU A 199 19.43 0.18 0.47
C GLU A 199 19.88 0.75 -0.90
N LEU A 200 19.09 1.61 -1.55
CA LEU A 200 19.35 2.04 -2.94
C LEU A 200 19.50 3.55 -3.16
N GLN A 201 19.46 4.40 -2.13
CA GLN A 201 19.70 5.85 -2.28
C GLN A 201 20.97 6.30 -1.54
N PRO A 202 22.06 6.67 -2.25
CA PRO A 202 23.25 7.21 -1.60
C PRO A 202 23.16 8.70 -1.21
N GLU A 203 22.07 9.43 -1.51
CA GLU A 203 22.13 10.91 -1.50
C GLU A 203 20.93 11.70 -0.96
N SER A 204 20.15 11.18 0.00
CA SER A 204 19.28 12.06 0.82
C SER A 204 19.91 12.31 2.19
N LYS A 205 20.74 13.35 2.27
CA LYS A 205 21.09 13.99 3.55
C LYS A 205 19.79 14.45 4.21
N ASN A 206 19.25 13.66 5.13
CA ASN A 206 18.71 14.08 6.42
C ASN A 206 18.15 12.86 7.19
N ILE A 207 18.90 12.44 8.20
CA ILE A 207 18.53 11.48 9.26
C ILE A 207 18.24 10.06 8.74
N HIS A 208 19.30 9.30 8.44
CA HIS A 208 19.20 7.84 8.41
C HIS A 208 19.14 7.34 9.87
N PRO A 209 18.10 6.60 10.28
CA PRO A 209 18.14 5.89 11.56
C PRO A 209 19.30 4.91 11.54
N SER A 210 20.00 4.82 12.68
CA SER A 210 21.05 3.83 12.86
C SER A 210 20.51 2.40 12.69
N LEU A 211 21.35 1.45 12.30
CA LEU A 211 20.97 0.03 12.23
C LEU A 211 20.36 -0.46 13.56
N GLU A 212 20.87 0.02 14.70
CA GLU A 212 20.32 -0.28 16.03
C GLU A 212 18.89 0.28 16.21
N GLU A 213 18.59 1.48 15.70
CA GLU A 213 17.23 2.04 15.72
C GLU A 213 16.28 1.23 14.83
N LEU A 214 16.73 0.78 13.66
CA LEU A 214 15.95 -0.07 12.75
C LEU A 214 15.71 -1.47 13.33
N GLU A 215 16.72 -2.10 13.96
CA GLU A 215 16.59 -3.38 14.66
C GLU A 215 15.66 -3.30 15.88
N SER A 216 15.61 -2.14 16.55
CA SER A 216 14.73 -1.91 17.68
C SER A 216 13.26 -1.76 17.28
N LYS A 217 12.98 -1.30 16.05
CA LYS A 217 11.64 -1.03 15.53
C LYS A 217 11.11 -2.15 14.61
N PHE A 218 11.97 -2.76 13.81
CA PHE A 218 11.62 -3.79 12.84
C PHE A 218 12.28 -5.12 13.17
N ASP A 219 11.64 -6.23 12.83
CA ASP A 219 12.27 -7.54 12.91
C ASP A 219 13.15 -7.74 11.68
N ILE A 220 14.45 -7.50 11.83
CA ILE A 220 15.44 -7.75 10.78
C ILE A 220 15.73 -9.26 10.72
N TRP A 221 15.52 -9.87 9.57
CA TRP A 221 15.67 -11.31 9.36
C TRP A 221 17.03 -11.62 8.73
N HIS A 222 18.02 -11.98 9.53
CA HIS A 222 19.39 -12.25 9.05
C HIS A 222 19.50 -13.44 8.07
N ASP A 223 18.53 -14.36 8.06
CA ASP A 223 18.48 -15.53 7.14
C ASP A 223 17.43 -15.38 6.02
N TYR A 224 16.92 -14.18 5.79
CA TYR A 224 15.90 -13.93 4.77
C TYR A 224 16.54 -13.45 3.47
N GLN A 225 16.34 -14.20 2.39
CA GLN A 225 16.69 -13.74 1.06
C GLN A 225 15.45 -13.11 0.40
N PRO A 226 15.40 -11.77 0.24
CA PRO A 226 14.23 -11.09 -0.31
C PRO A 226 13.87 -11.57 -1.72
N PRO A 227 12.60 -11.46 -2.14
CA PRO A 227 12.16 -11.85 -3.48
C PRO A 227 12.92 -11.06 -4.55
N LEU A 228 13.07 -11.67 -5.73
CA LEU A 228 13.48 -10.94 -6.93
C LEU A 228 12.35 -9.97 -7.29
N ILE A 229 12.66 -8.69 -7.40
CA ILE A 229 11.71 -7.68 -7.87
C ILE A 229 11.94 -7.47 -9.37
N VAL A 230 10.89 -7.70 -10.16
CA VAL A 230 10.80 -7.26 -11.55
C VAL A 230 9.97 -5.98 -11.53
N TYR A 231 10.66 -4.85 -11.58
CA TYR A 231 10.05 -3.54 -11.48
C TYR A 231 9.67 -3.01 -12.87
N LEU A 232 8.41 -2.62 -13.02
CA LEU A 232 7.78 -2.19 -14.26
C LEU A 232 7.15 -0.81 -14.05
N ALA A 233 7.96 0.24 -14.23
CA ALA A 233 7.48 1.61 -14.18
C ALA A 233 6.67 1.98 -15.42
N ASN A 234 5.57 2.69 -15.21
CA ASN A 234 4.82 3.34 -16.27
C ASN A 234 5.71 4.37 -16.96
N TYR A 235 5.81 4.31 -18.29
CA TYR A 235 6.45 5.33 -19.10
C TYR A 235 5.75 5.43 -20.45
N ASN A 236 6.01 6.50 -21.21
CA ASN A 236 5.45 6.64 -22.56
C ASN A 236 6.12 5.66 -23.52
N HIS A 237 5.56 4.46 -23.64
CA HIS A 237 6.01 3.47 -24.62
C HIS A 237 5.28 3.65 -25.96
N SER A 238 3.94 3.62 -25.93
CA SER A 238 3.07 3.76 -27.11
C SER A 238 2.01 4.83 -26.93
N TYR A 239 1.78 5.28 -25.69
CA TYR A 239 0.84 6.34 -25.37
C TYR A 239 1.27 7.05 -24.08
N ALA A 240 1.10 8.37 -24.04
CA ALA A 240 1.41 9.17 -22.86
C ALA A 240 0.35 8.92 -21.77
N SER A 241 0.63 7.97 -20.89
CA SER A 241 -0.24 7.53 -19.79
C SER A 241 0.03 8.26 -18.47
N ASN A 242 0.85 9.30 -18.46
CA ASN A 242 1.13 10.14 -17.29
C ASN A 242 -0.04 11.07 -16.96
N THR A 243 -1.07 10.47 -16.36
CA THR A 243 -2.28 11.16 -15.95
C THR A 243 -2.19 11.51 -14.47
N SER A 244 -2.71 12.67 -14.08
CA SER A 244 -2.76 13.06 -12.67
C SER A 244 -3.58 12.07 -11.85
N THR A 245 -3.13 11.78 -10.62
CA THR A 245 -3.88 11.01 -9.61
C THR A 245 -5.32 11.48 -9.42
N PHE A 246 -5.59 12.77 -9.65
CA PHE A 246 -6.92 13.37 -9.45
C PHE A 246 -7.85 13.26 -10.67
N ARG A 247 -7.37 12.71 -11.80
CA ARG A 247 -8.20 12.53 -12.99
C ARG A 247 -8.99 11.22 -12.87
N THR A 248 -10.31 11.34 -12.75
CA THR A 248 -11.24 10.21 -12.62
C THR A 248 -12.05 9.92 -13.87
N VAL A 249 -12.00 10.82 -14.88
CA VAL A 249 -12.79 10.70 -16.12
C VAL A 249 -11.88 10.52 -17.32
N TYR A 250 -12.16 9.45 -18.08
CA TYR A 250 -11.42 9.04 -19.26
C TYR A 250 -12.41 8.66 -20.37
N SER A 251 -12.04 8.93 -21.62
CA SER A 251 -12.74 8.36 -22.78
C SER A 251 -12.33 6.91 -22.98
N ASP A 252 -13.20 6.10 -23.60
CA ASP A 252 -12.90 4.70 -23.96
C ASP A 252 -11.60 4.59 -24.76
N THR A 253 -11.33 5.57 -25.65
CA THR A 253 -10.11 5.60 -26.45
C THR A 253 -8.84 5.83 -25.63
N GLU A 254 -8.91 6.65 -24.58
CA GLU A 254 -7.78 6.87 -23.69
C GLU A 254 -7.52 5.62 -22.86
N VAL A 255 -8.57 5.02 -22.30
CA VAL A 255 -8.47 3.77 -21.52
C VAL A 255 -7.80 2.66 -22.35
N LEU A 256 -8.25 2.44 -23.59
CA LEU A 256 -7.67 1.42 -24.46
C LEU A 256 -6.19 1.68 -24.76
N LYS A 257 -5.81 2.94 -25.03
CA LYS A 257 -4.42 3.31 -25.29
C LYS A 257 -3.52 3.21 -24.06
N MET A 258 -4.05 3.51 -22.87
CA MET A 258 -3.33 3.31 -21.61
C MET A 258 -3.10 1.82 -21.33
N LEU A 259 -4.09 0.97 -21.58
CA LEU A 259 -3.95 -0.49 -21.47
C LEU A 259 -2.92 -1.03 -22.47
N GLU A 260 -2.95 -0.56 -23.72
CA GLU A 260 -1.95 -0.92 -24.74
C GLU A 260 -0.54 -0.46 -24.33
N ASN A 261 -0.41 0.74 -23.76
CA ASN A 261 0.87 1.21 -23.23
C ASN A 261 1.38 0.31 -22.10
N GLY A 262 0.53 -0.04 -21.13
CA GLY A 262 0.89 -0.96 -20.04
C GLY A 262 1.33 -2.34 -20.55
N TYR A 263 0.65 -2.87 -21.57
CA TYR A 263 1.05 -4.10 -22.26
C TYR A 263 2.44 -3.97 -22.89
N ASN A 264 2.71 -2.86 -23.59
CA ASN A 264 3.98 -2.64 -24.26
C ASN A 264 5.13 -2.41 -23.26
N VAL A 265 4.88 -1.75 -22.13
CA VAL A 265 5.82 -1.65 -21.01
C VAL A 265 6.14 -3.05 -20.46
N ALA A 266 5.11 -3.83 -20.12
CA ALA A 266 5.28 -5.14 -19.48
C ALA A 266 5.95 -6.19 -20.39
N THR A 267 5.79 -6.08 -21.71
CA THR A 267 6.33 -7.03 -22.69
C THR A 267 7.55 -6.51 -23.45
N TYR A 268 7.95 -5.26 -23.18
CA TYR A 268 8.92 -4.52 -23.97
C TYR A 268 8.57 -4.57 -25.47
N ASN A 269 7.29 -4.30 -25.79
CA ASN A 269 6.71 -4.42 -27.13
C ASN A 269 6.90 -5.80 -27.78
N ASN A 270 6.48 -6.86 -27.07
CA ASN A 270 6.64 -8.25 -27.51
C ASN A 270 8.10 -8.65 -27.86
N ASN A 271 9.08 -8.04 -27.20
CA ASN A 271 10.47 -8.34 -27.46
C ASN A 271 10.84 -9.72 -26.90
N THR A 272 11.23 -10.63 -27.80
CA THR A 272 11.56 -12.00 -27.44
C THR A 272 12.83 -12.12 -26.58
N GLU A 273 13.80 -11.21 -26.75
CA GLU A 273 15.01 -11.15 -25.92
C GLU A 273 14.66 -10.76 -24.48
N TYR A 274 13.81 -9.74 -24.31
CA TYR A 274 13.34 -9.30 -22.99
C TYR A 274 12.56 -10.41 -22.27
N LEU A 275 11.59 -11.06 -22.94
CA LEU A 275 10.81 -12.15 -22.34
C LEU A 275 11.69 -13.34 -21.95
N ARG A 276 12.70 -13.68 -22.76
CA ARG A 276 13.72 -14.67 -22.39
C ARG A 276 14.50 -14.23 -21.16
N CYS A 277 14.78 -12.94 -21.04
CA CYS A 277 15.54 -12.41 -19.92
C CYS A 277 14.79 -12.50 -18.60
N VAL A 278 13.50 -12.18 -18.60
CA VAL A 278 12.63 -12.43 -17.43
C VAL A 278 12.72 -13.91 -17.05
N GLY A 279 12.61 -14.83 -18.02
CA GLY A 279 12.79 -16.27 -17.77
C GLY A 279 14.15 -16.63 -17.16
N CYS A 280 15.24 -16.04 -17.65
CA CYS A 280 16.58 -16.21 -17.08
C CYS A 280 16.65 -15.73 -15.63
N ALA A 281 16.05 -14.57 -15.31
CA ALA A 281 16.03 -14.01 -13.96
C ALA A 281 15.28 -14.93 -12.98
N LEU A 282 14.14 -15.50 -13.41
CA LEU A 282 13.36 -16.47 -12.61
C LEU A 282 14.16 -17.74 -12.32
N ILE A 283 14.84 -18.31 -13.33
CA ILE A 283 15.68 -19.51 -13.16
C ILE A 283 16.85 -19.21 -12.22
N GLN A 284 17.48 -18.05 -12.36
CA GLN A 284 18.58 -17.62 -11.50
C GLN A 284 18.12 -17.47 -10.04
N ARG A 285 16.96 -16.86 -9.81
CA ARG A 285 16.38 -16.72 -8.45
C ARG A 285 16.18 -18.10 -7.80
N ARG A 286 15.62 -19.05 -8.55
CA ARG A 286 15.41 -20.42 -8.07
C ARG A 286 16.74 -21.14 -7.78
N ALA A 287 17.74 -20.96 -8.64
CA ALA A 287 19.07 -21.52 -8.48
C ALA A 287 19.73 -21.03 -7.18
N ALA A 288 19.72 -19.72 -6.95
CA ALA A 288 20.31 -19.08 -5.79
C ALA A 288 19.75 -19.64 -4.47
N LYS A 289 18.43 -19.82 -4.39
CA LYS A 289 17.77 -20.39 -3.19
C LYS A 289 18.11 -21.87 -2.95
N SER A 290 18.38 -22.64 -4.01
CA SER A 290 18.69 -24.07 -3.90
C SER A 290 20.18 -24.38 -3.68
N SER A 291 21.04 -23.36 -3.60
CA SER A 291 22.52 -23.48 -3.58
C SER A 291 23.08 -24.35 -4.72
N LYS A 292 22.31 -24.56 -5.79
CA LYS A 292 22.74 -25.34 -6.96
C LYS A 292 23.40 -24.40 -7.95
N PHE A 293 24.63 -24.74 -8.32
CA PHE A 293 25.32 -24.09 -9.41
C PHE A 293 24.55 -24.32 -10.72
N VAL A 294 23.99 -23.27 -11.30
CA VAL A 294 23.45 -23.31 -12.65
C VAL A 294 24.53 -22.81 -13.60
N ASN A 295 24.91 -23.65 -14.55
CA ASN A 295 25.81 -23.27 -15.61
C ASN A 295 25.04 -22.31 -16.53
N TYR A 296 25.23 -21.00 -16.34
CA TYR A 296 24.47 -19.98 -17.04
C TYR A 296 24.68 -20.08 -18.55
N LEU A 297 23.59 -20.16 -19.31
CA LEU A 297 23.65 -19.92 -20.74
C LEU A 297 24.20 -18.50 -20.94
N ARG A 298 25.24 -18.33 -21.77
CA ARG A 298 25.84 -17.02 -22.09
C ARG A 298 24.79 -15.95 -22.43
N GLN A 299 23.69 -16.36 -23.07
CA GLN A 299 22.54 -15.52 -23.41
C GLN A 299 21.84 -14.89 -22.20
N CYS A 300 21.72 -15.61 -21.08
CA CYS A 300 21.12 -15.08 -19.85
C CYS A 300 22.01 -13.99 -19.24
N LYS A 301 23.32 -14.18 -19.25
CA LYS A 301 24.26 -13.16 -18.73
C LYS A 301 24.12 -11.84 -19.50
N THR A 302 24.15 -11.91 -20.83
CA THR A 302 24.07 -10.71 -21.69
C THR A 302 22.77 -9.93 -21.50
N CYS A 303 21.63 -10.62 -21.35
CA CYS A 303 20.37 -9.92 -21.20
C CYS A 303 20.23 -9.30 -19.79
N LEU A 304 20.72 -9.98 -18.74
CA LEU A 304 20.65 -9.46 -17.37
C LEU A 304 21.53 -8.22 -17.23
N GLU A 305 22.71 -8.19 -17.86
CA GLU A 305 23.54 -6.99 -17.97
C GLU A 305 22.83 -5.82 -18.68
N LYS A 306 21.85 -6.11 -19.54
CA LYS A 306 21.11 -5.11 -20.33
C LYS A 306 19.84 -4.61 -19.64
N PHE A 307 19.11 -5.49 -18.96
CA PHE A 307 17.77 -5.22 -18.43
C PHE A 307 17.70 -5.15 -16.91
N CYS A 308 18.70 -5.67 -16.20
CA CYS A 308 18.72 -5.58 -14.73
C CYS A 308 19.54 -4.37 -14.29
N TYR A 309 19.06 -3.74 -13.23
CA TYR A 309 19.83 -2.76 -12.50
C TYR A 309 21.00 -3.44 -11.79
N ALA A 310 22.20 -2.87 -11.92
CA ALA A 310 23.34 -3.20 -11.09
C ALA A 310 23.51 -2.09 -10.06
N ALA A 311 23.27 -2.39 -8.78
CA ALA A 311 23.60 -1.47 -7.71
C ALA A 311 25.11 -1.17 -7.77
N SER A 312 25.47 0.10 -7.86
CA SER A 312 26.86 0.52 -7.70
C SER A 312 27.33 0.14 -6.29
N GLU A 313 28.46 -0.57 -6.21
CA GLU A 313 29.17 -0.86 -4.95
C GLU A 313 29.51 0.40 -4.16
#